data_AF-A0A4Q3T8V1-F1
#
_entry.id   AF-A0A4Q3T8V1-F1
#
_cell.length_a   1.000
_cell.length_b   1.000
_cell.length_c   1.000
_cell.angle_alpha   90.00
_cell.angle_beta   90.00
_cell.angle_gamma   90.00
#
_symmetry.space_group_name_H-M   'P 1'
#
loop_
_entity.id
_entity.type
_entity.pdbx_description
1 polymer ?
#
loop_
_entity_poly.entity_id
_entity_poly.type
_entity_poly.pdbx_seq_one_letter_code
_entity_poly.pdbx_strand_id
1 'polypeptide(L)' 'EKYSVGDVVQFPTPDGMGQYAGAVQQVKADGDAVQFDFNHPLAGQPVVFEVQLIGVL' A
#
# COMPACT_ATOMS: atom_id res chain seq x y z
N GLU A 1 1.90 -11.02 -14.26
CA GLU A 1 3.33 -10.74 -14.02
C GLU A 1 3.95 -11.77 -13.07
N LYS A 2 5.29 -11.75 -12.88
CA LYS A 2 5.93 -12.37 -11.71
C LYS A 2 6.01 -11.32 -10.61
N TYR A 3 5.45 -11.63 -9.43
CA TYR A 3 5.50 -10.77 -8.26
C TYR A 3 6.66 -11.18 -7.35
N SER A 4 7.24 -10.20 -6.66
CA SER A 4 8.27 -10.37 -5.64
C SER A 4 7.79 -9.77 -4.31
N VAL A 5 8.22 -10.36 -3.20
CA VAL A 5 7.93 -9.81 -1.86
C VAL A 5 8.49 -8.39 -1.76
N GLY A 6 7.66 -7.45 -1.30
CA GLY A 6 7.97 -6.03 -1.23
C GLY A 6 7.50 -5.20 -2.44
N ASP A 7 7.06 -5.84 -3.53
CA ASP A 7 6.46 -5.12 -4.66
C ASP A 7 5.20 -4.37 -4.22
N VAL A 8 5.06 -3.13 -4.73
CA VAL A 8 3.86 -2.31 -4.51
C VAL A 8 3.05 -2.25 -5.79
N VAL A 9 1.80 -2.68 -5.72
CA VAL A 9 0.90 -2.79 -6.86
C VAL A 9 -0.31 -1.87 -6.64
N GLN A 10 -0.77 -1.20 -7.70
CA GLN A 10 -1.96 -0.34 -7.65
C GLN A 10 -3.21 -1.11 -8.06
N PHE A 11 -4.28 -0.92 -7.28
CA PHE A 11 -5.60 -1.51 -7.52
C PHE A 11 -6.64 -0.40 -7.65
N PRO A 12 -7.62 -0.54 -8.56
CA PRO A 12 -8.74 0.39 -8.63
C PRO A 12 -9.66 0.22 -7.43
N THR A 13 -10.20 1.33 -6.93
CA THR A 13 -11.29 1.30 -5.96
C THR A 13 -12.52 0.63 -6.57
N PRO A 14 -13.41 0.02 -5.76
CA PRO A 14 -14.60 -0.65 -6.28
C PRO A 14 -15.55 0.24 -7.10
N ASP A 15 -15.53 1.55 -6.84
CA ASP A 15 -16.28 2.57 -7.60
C ASP A 15 -15.55 3.07 -8.86
N GLY A 16 -14.30 2.63 -9.08
CA GLY A 16 -13.44 3.01 -10.20
C GLY A 16 -12.95 4.46 -10.18
N MET A 17 -13.20 5.21 -9.11
CA MET A 17 -12.89 6.64 -9.06
C MET A 17 -11.52 6.97 -8.44
N GLY A 18 -10.85 5.97 -7.86
CA GLY A 18 -9.54 6.13 -7.23
C GLY A 18 -8.71 4.86 -7.31
N GLN A 19 -7.49 4.94 -6.79
CA GLN A 19 -6.57 3.81 -6.70
C GLN A 19 -6.06 3.66 -5.26
N TYR A 20 -5.80 2.44 -4.83
CA TYR A 20 -5.10 2.15 -3.58
C TYR A 20 -3.94 1.18 -3.83
N ALA A 21 -2.91 1.25 -2.99
CA ALA A 21 -1.72 0.42 -3.11
C ALA A 21 -1.85 -0.85 -2.25
N GLY A 22 -1.39 -1.97 -2.78
CA GLY A 22 -1.20 -3.22 -2.06
C GLY A 22 0.26 -3.66 -2.13
N ALA A 23 0.86 -3.99 -1.00
CA ALA A 23 2.22 -4.52 -0.92
C ALA A 23 2.21 -6.06 -0.92
N VAL A 24 3.07 -6.69 -1.71
CA VAL A 24 3.21 -8.14 -1.74
C VAL A 24 3.93 -8.61 -0.47
N GLN A 25 3.21 -9.33 0.39
CA GLN A 25 3.79 -9.93 1.60
C GLN A 25 4.31 -11.34 1.36
N GLN A 26 3.64 -12.10 0.50
CA GLN A 26 4.01 -13.48 0.20
C GLN A 26 3.54 -13.88 -1.19
N VAL A 27 4.38 -14.64 -1.89
CA VAL A 27 4.01 -15.39 -3.09
C VAL A 27 4.00 -16.87 -2.71
N LYS A 28 2.91 -17.59 -2.97
CA LYS A 28 2.89 -19.04 -2.69
C LYS A 28 3.94 -19.78 -3.52
N ALA A 29 4.45 -20.89 -2.99
CA ALA A 29 5.54 -21.64 -3.60
C ALA A 29 5.19 -22.26 -4.97
N ASP A 30 3.91 -22.59 -5.17
CA ASP A 30 3.35 -23.05 -6.45
C ASP A 30 3.07 -21.90 -7.44
N GLY A 31 3.15 -20.64 -6.98
CA GLY A 31 2.94 -19.44 -7.77
C GLY A 31 1.48 -19.15 -8.13
N ASP A 32 0.52 -19.87 -7.52
CA ASP A 32 -0.90 -19.78 -7.86
C ASP A 32 -1.61 -18.58 -7.22
N ALA A 33 -1.02 -18.04 -6.15
CA ALA A 33 -1.61 -16.99 -5.34
C ALA A 33 -0.55 -16.09 -4.71
N VAL A 34 -0.98 -14.85 -4.47
CA VAL A 34 -0.17 -13.80 -3.87
C VAL A 34 -0.98 -13.16 -2.75
N GLN A 35 -0.35 -12.98 -1.59
CA GLN A 35 -0.94 -12.25 -0.48
C GLN A 35 -0.53 -10.79 -0.55
N PHE A 36 -1.53 -9.92 -0.63
CA PHE A 36 -1.37 -8.47 -0.59
C PHE A 36 -1.76 -7.90 0.77
N ASP A 37 -1.00 -6.92 1.23
CA ASP A 37 -1.33 -6.06 2.36
C ASP A 37 -1.74 -4.68 1.85
N PHE A 38 -2.96 -4.28 2.17
CA PHE A 38 -3.55 -2.99 1.76
C PHE A 38 -3.49 -1.94 2.86
N ASN A 39 -2.91 -2.26 4.02
CA ASN A 39 -2.76 -1.28 5.09
C ASN A 39 -1.76 -0.20 4.68
N HIS A 40 -1.92 0.99 5.27
CA HIS A 40 -0.92 2.04 5.13
C HIS A 40 0.45 1.53 5.65
N PRO A 41 1.59 1.85 5.02
CA PRO A 41 2.91 1.39 5.46
C PRO A 41 3.26 1.72 6.92
N LEU A 42 2.63 2.76 7.47
CA LEU A 42 2.77 3.20 8.87
C LEU A 42 1.59 2.75 9.76
N ALA A 43 0.76 1.80 9.33
CA ALA A 43 -0.36 1.31 10.15
C ALA A 43 0.15 0.75 11.49
N GLY A 44 -0.50 1.16 12.58
CA GLY A 44 -0.11 0.77 13.94
C GLY A 44 1.15 1.46 14.48
N GLN A 45 1.82 2.31 13.70
CA GLN A 45 3.00 3.05 14.14
C GLN A 45 2.59 4.48 14.54
N PRO A 46 2.83 4.92 15.80
CA PRO A 46 2.64 6.30 16.16
C PRO A 46 3.65 7.16 15.39
N VAL A 47 3.16 8.21 14.73
CA VAL A 47 3.99 9.08 13.89
C VAL A 47 4.01 10.48 14.53
N VAL A 48 5.22 11.04 14.70
CA VAL A 48 5.41 12.42 15.16
C VAL A 48 5.82 13.26 13.96
N PHE A 49 5.14 14.38 13.76
CA PHE A 49 5.44 15.32 12.70
C PHE A 49 5.92 16.63 13.30
N GLU A 50 7.01 17.15 12.76
CA GLU A 50 7.33 18.57 12.87
C GLU A 50 6.65 19.28 11.70
N VAL A 51 5.80 20.26 12.01
CA VAL A 51 4.99 20.95 11.00
C VAL A 51 5.31 22.43 11.02
N GLN A 52 5.68 22.96 9.85
CA GLN A 52 5.80 24.39 9.60
C GLN A 52 4.59 24.87 8.79
N LEU A 53 3.77 25.72 9.39
CA LEU A 53 2.66 26.36 8.67
C LEU A 53 3.21 27.49 7.79
N ILE A 54 3.02 27.36 6.48
CA ILE A 54 3.54 28.30 5.48
C ILE A 54 2.54 29.40 5.08
N GLY A 55 1.25 29.27 5.45
CA GLY A 55 0.21 30.26 5.18
C GLY A 55 -1.19 29.73 5.49
N VAL A 56 -2.15 30.65 5.68
CA VAL A 56 -3.58 30.36 5.85
C VAL A 56 -4.36 31.41 5.04
N LEU A 57 -5.42 30.98 4.33
CA LEU A 57 -6.26 31.80 3.46
C LEU A 57 -7.55 32.22 4.17
#